data_AF-A0A931B7T7-F1
#
_entry.id   AF-A0A931B7T7-F1
#
_cell.length_a   1.000
_cell.length_b   1.000
_cell.length_c   1.000
_cell.angle_alpha   90.00
_cell.angle_beta   90.00
_cell.angle_gamma   90.00
#
_symmetry.space_group_name_H-M   'P 1'
#
loop_
_entity.id
_entity.type
_entity.pdbx_description
1 polymer ?
#
loop_
_entity_poly.entity_id
_entity_poly.type
_entity_poly.pdbx_seq_one_letter_code
_entity_poly.pdbx_strand_id
1 'polypeptide(L)'
;MRPDRFQPLLISAAQSIPGVTATTLADAGNTTYPYGVSIQSGGKASRWQIVATSAPGDRFDQPEPEPVLGDKPAAPGQATATEGTPAHLKAALAEAVLAADPGEIAAVDLYSRRAEPPKTGHGMTLVFHDASKIYLNHV
;
A
#
# COMPACT_ATOMS: atom_id res chain seq x y z
N MET A 1 3.07 7.36 -10.00
CA MET A 1 2.63 7.49 -8.58
C MET A 1 3.82 7.71 -7.64
N ARG A 2 3.83 8.80 -6.87
CA ARG A 2 4.87 9.11 -5.86
C ARG A 2 4.46 8.75 -4.41
N PRO A 3 5.42 8.49 -3.49
CA PRO A 3 5.10 8.13 -2.09
C PRO A 3 4.27 9.15 -1.32
N ASP A 4 4.48 10.44 -1.56
CA ASP A 4 3.78 11.56 -0.91
C ASP A 4 2.29 11.60 -1.29
N ARG A 5 1.95 11.21 -2.53
CA ARG A 5 0.56 11.06 -2.96
C ARG A 5 -0.04 9.71 -2.55
N PHE A 6 0.78 8.66 -2.54
CA PHE A 6 0.33 7.33 -2.18
C PHE A 6 0.05 7.16 -0.67
N GLN A 7 0.82 7.78 0.21
CA GLN A 7 0.63 7.68 1.67
C GLN A 7 -0.76 8.15 2.14
N PRO A 8 -1.28 9.34 1.76
CA PRO A 8 -2.63 9.76 2.15
C PRO A 8 -3.71 8.88 1.51
N LEU A 9 -3.52 8.40 0.26
CA LEU A 9 -4.42 7.42 -0.36
C LEU A 9 -4.48 6.14 0.49
N LEU A 10 -3.34 5.59 0.91
CA LEU A 10 -3.26 4.38 1.72
C LEU A 10 -3.91 4.57 3.09
N ILE A 11 -3.72 5.73 3.73
CA ILE A 11 -4.37 6.06 5.01
C ILE A 11 -5.89 6.11 4.83
N SER A 12 -6.38 6.82 3.81
CA SER A 12 -7.81 6.92 3.52
C SER A 12 -8.42 5.55 3.20
N ALA A 13 -7.72 4.73 2.41
CA ALA A 13 -8.13 3.36 2.10
C ALA A 13 -8.17 2.51 3.36
N ALA A 14 -7.13 2.54 4.20
CA ALA A 14 -7.10 1.78 5.45
C ALA A 14 -8.24 2.17 6.40
N GLN A 15 -8.57 3.47 6.49
CA GLN A 15 -9.67 3.97 7.33
C GLN A 15 -11.06 3.58 6.82
N SER A 16 -11.20 3.14 5.56
CA SER A 16 -12.45 2.57 5.04
C SER A 16 -12.71 1.14 5.55
N ILE A 17 -11.70 0.49 6.12
CA ILE A 17 -11.81 -0.86 6.68
C ILE A 17 -12.41 -0.77 8.10
N PRO A 18 -13.53 -1.46 8.40
CA PRO A 18 -14.14 -1.40 9.72
C PRO A 18 -13.19 -1.81 10.85
N GLY A 19 -13.14 -1.00 11.92
CA GLY A 19 -12.30 -1.27 13.09
C GLY A 19 -10.80 -0.99 12.88
N VAL A 20 -10.43 -0.34 11.78
CA VAL A 20 -9.06 0.04 11.46
C VAL A 20 -8.87 1.55 11.64
N THR A 21 -7.77 1.92 12.29
CA THR A 21 -7.26 3.30 12.27
C THR A 21 -5.88 3.33 11.63
N ALA A 22 -5.55 4.42 10.94
CA ALA A 22 -4.26 4.57 10.28
C ALA A 22 -3.75 6.00 10.43
N THR A 23 -2.44 6.13 10.66
CA THR A 23 -1.69 7.39 10.71
C THR A 23 -0.37 7.23 9.95
N THR A 24 0.37 8.31 9.74
CA THR A 24 1.74 8.18 9.23
C THR A 24 2.63 7.48 10.27
N LEU A 25 3.75 6.90 9.83
CA LEU A 25 4.76 6.39 10.77
C LEU A 25 5.37 7.50 11.63
N ALA A 26 5.56 8.70 11.06
CA ALA A 26 6.08 9.85 11.77
C ALA A 26 5.18 10.25 12.94
N ASP A 27 3.86 10.32 12.73
CA ASP A 27 2.88 10.60 13.79
C ASP A 27 2.87 9.52 14.88
N ALA A 28 3.21 8.28 14.51
CA ALA A 28 3.37 7.16 15.43
C ALA A 28 4.77 7.10 16.09
N GLY A 29 5.60 8.14 15.92
CA GLY A 29 6.93 8.26 16.52
C GLY A 29 8.04 7.49 15.82
N ASN A 30 7.81 6.98 14.60
CA ASN A 30 8.83 6.30 13.80
C ASN A 30 9.24 7.18 12.60
N THR A 31 10.44 7.74 12.68
CA THR A 31 11.04 8.60 11.65
C THR A 31 12.12 7.91 10.83
N THR A 32 12.34 6.60 11.03
CA THR A 32 13.33 5.80 10.27
C THR A 32 12.97 5.74 8.80
N TYR A 33 11.68 5.73 8.50
CA TYR A 33 11.15 5.65 7.14
C TYR A 33 10.40 6.95 6.82
N PRO A 34 10.82 7.72 5.81
CA PRO A 34 10.18 9.00 5.48
C PRO A 34 8.74 8.83 5.05
N TYR A 35 8.41 7.69 4.44
CA TYR A 35 7.06 7.31 4.05
C TYR A 35 6.68 5.96 4.62
N GLY A 36 5.52 5.92 5.26
CA GLY A 36 4.94 4.71 5.81
C GLY A 36 3.70 4.99 6.64
N VAL A 37 2.99 3.93 6.99
CA VAL A 37 1.77 4.02 7.81
C VAL A 37 1.86 3.11 9.03
N SER A 38 1.33 3.60 10.14
CA SER A 38 1.01 2.79 11.31
C SER A 38 -0.48 2.52 11.31
N ILE A 39 -0.85 1.25 11.38
CA ILE A 39 -2.23 0.80 11.30
C ILE A 39 -2.59 0.07 12.59
N GLN A 40 -3.66 0.47 13.27
CA GLN A 40 -4.23 -0.27 14.38
C GLN A 40 -5.45 -1.07 13.95
N SER A 41 -5.49 -2.34 14.33
CA SER A 41 -6.65 -3.24 14.15
C SER A 41 -6.64 -4.30 15.23
N GLY A 42 -7.81 -4.66 15.77
CA GLY A 42 -7.94 -5.72 16.77
C GLY A 42 -7.04 -5.52 18.01
N GLY A 43 -6.81 -4.26 18.42
CA GLY A 43 -5.93 -3.91 19.54
C GLY A 43 -4.43 -4.05 19.27
N LYS A 44 -4.01 -4.32 18.03
CA LYS A 44 -2.61 -4.46 17.63
C LYS A 44 -2.22 -3.36 16.64
N ALA A 45 -0.99 -2.88 16.77
CA ALA A 45 -0.39 -1.97 15.79
C ALA A 45 0.48 -2.78 14.80
N SER A 46 0.39 -2.42 13.52
CA SER A 46 1.20 -2.96 12.44
C SER A 46 1.78 -1.79 11.64
N ARG A 47 3.05 -1.88 11.29
CA ARG A 47 3.79 -0.79 10.64
C ARG A 47 4.18 -1.21 9.23
N TRP A 48 4.01 -0.29 8.29
CA TRP A 48 4.25 -0.55 6.88
C TRP A 48 5.08 0.57 6.27
N GLN A 49 6.26 0.23 5.76
CA GLN A 49 7.10 1.13 4.98
C GLN A 49 6.58 1.22 3.55
N ILE A 50 6.59 2.43 2.99
CA ILE A 50 6.31 2.70 1.57
C ILE A 50 7.63 2.99 0.86
N VAL A 51 7.94 2.23 -0.19
CA VAL A 51 9.08 2.47 -1.08
C VAL A 51 8.54 2.59 -2.50
N ALA A 52 9.08 3.49 -3.32
CA ALA A 52 8.66 3.67 -4.71
C ALA A 52 9.83 3.51 -5.70
N THR A 53 9.49 3.08 -6.91
CA THR A 53 10.32 3.28 -8.11
C THR A 53 9.54 4.13 -9.09
N SER A 54 10.15 5.20 -9.60
CA SER A 54 9.51 6.10 -10.56
C SER A 54 9.28 5.42 -11.91
N ALA A 55 8.38 6.00 -12.69
CA ALA A 55 8.19 5.63 -14.08
C ALA A 55 9.48 5.89 -14.89
N PRO A 56 9.73 5.17 -15.98
CA PRO A 56 10.88 5.43 -16.85
C PRO A 56 10.93 6.91 -17.30
N GLY A 57 12.02 7.59 -16.98
CA GLY A 57 12.22 9.01 -17.32
C GLY A 57 11.63 10.02 -16.33
N ASP A 58 10.82 9.59 -15.35
CA ASP A 58 10.32 10.46 -14.29
C ASP A 58 11.41 10.72 -13.23
N ARG A 59 11.49 11.99 -12.79
CA ARG A 59 12.45 12.46 -11.80
C ARG A 59 11.73 13.18 -10.66
N PHE A 60 12.09 12.85 -9.43
CA PHE A 60 11.49 13.44 -8.23
C PHE A 60 11.75 14.94 -8.04
N ASP A 61 12.71 15.53 -8.77
CA ASP A 61 12.99 16.98 -8.77
C ASP A 61 12.13 17.78 -9.76
N GLN A 62 11.26 17.11 -10.51
CA GLN A 62 10.28 17.72 -11.42
C GLN A 62 8.86 17.52 -10.86
N PRO A 63 7.86 18.28 -11.32
CA PRO A 63 6.46 18.01 -10.99
C PRO A 63 6.08 16.54 -11.31
N GLU A 64 5.21 15.93 -10.49
CA GLU A 64 4.68 14.60 -10.83
C GLU A 64 3.88 14.69 -12.14
N PRO A 65 4.14 13.83 -13.13
CA PRO A 65 3.29 13.75 -14.32
C PRO A 65 1.85 13.41 -13.97
N GLU A 66 0.92 13.77 -14.86
CA GLU A 66 -0.48 13.39 -14.72
C GLU A 66 -0.62 11.85 -14.64
N PRO A 67 -1.50 11.32 -13.77
CA PRO A 67 -1.70 9.89 -13.65
C PRO A 67 -2.14 9.22 -14.95
N VAL A 68 -1.55 8.06 -15.25
CA VAL A 68 -2.00 7.19 -16.34
C VAL A 68 -3.09 6.28 -15.80
N LEU A 69 -4.29 6.40 -16.36
CA LEU A 69 -5.46 5.60 -15.98
C LEU A 69 -5.69 4.45 -16.96
N GLY A 70 -6.21 3.33 -16.46
CA GLY A 70 -6.58 2.17 -17.25
C GLY A 70 -7.52 1.23 -16.50
N ASP A 71 -7.63 0.00 -17.00
CA ASP A 71 -8.47 -1.03 -16.37
C ASP A 71 -7.95 -1.36 -14.96
N LYS A 72 -8.87 -1.47 -14.00
CA LYS A 72 -8.56 -1.84 -12.62
C LYS A 72 -8.39 -3.37 -12.53
N PRO A 73 -7.36 -3.88 -11.84
CA PRO A 73 -7.23 -5.30 -11.62
C PRO A 73 -8.34 -5.81 -10.71
N ALA A 74 -8.67 -7.09 -10.85
CA ALA A 74 -9.57 -7.75 -9.91
C ALA A 74 -8.98 -7.71 -8.49
N ALA A 75 -9.83 -7.45 -7.50
CA ALA A 75 -9.41 -7.50 -6.11
C ALA A 75 -8.91 -8.92 -5.76
N PRO A 76 -7.88 -9.04 -4.90
CA PRO A 76 -7.29 -10.34 -4.55
C PRO A 76 -8.23 -11.27 -3.76
N GLY A 77 -9.45 -10.85 -3.43
CA GLY A 77 -10.47 -11.59 -2.68
C GLY A 77 -10.75 -10.95 -1.31
N GLN A 78 -11.96 -11.16 -0.77
CA GLN A 78 -12.41 -10.58 0.49
C GLN A 78 -11.61 -11.13 1.67
N ALA A 79 -10.86 -10.26 2.35
CA ALA A 79 -10.24 -10.58 3.62
C ALA A 79 -10.85 -9.73 4.73
N THR A 80 -11.31 -10.38 5.79
CA THR A 80 -11.77 -9.66 6.99
C THR A 80 -10.55 -9.23 7.80
N ALA A 81 -10.40 -7.92 8.03
CA ALA A 81 -9.31 -7.37 8.84
C ALA A 81 -9.49 -7.61 10.36
N THR A 82 -10.54 -8.33 10.77
CA THR A 82 -11.00 -8.46 12.16
C THR A 82 -10.01 -9.10 13.11
N GLU A 83 -9.02 -9.86 12.61
CA GLU A 83 -8.04 -10.54 13.47
C GLU A 83 -6.77 -9.73 13.75
N GLY A 84 -6.57 -8.58 13.07
CA GLY A 84 -5.42 -7.69 13.30
C GLY A 84 -4.05 -8.32 13.02
N THR A 85 -3.98 -9.45 12.30
CA THR A 85 -2.70 -10.04 11.87
C THR A 85 -2.16 -9.33 10.63
N PRO A 86 -0.84 -9.21 10.44
CA PRO A 86 -0.28 -8.61 9.22
C PRO A 86 -0.71 -9.33 7.92
N ALA A 87 -1.00 -10.63 7.99
CA ALA A 87 -1.49 -11.40 6.85
C ALA A 87 -2.91 -10.98 6.42
N HIS A 88 -3.84 -10.88 7.37
CA HIS A 88 -5.21 -10.44 7.10
C HIS A 88 -5.26 -8.97 6.71
N LEU A 89 -4.50 -8.13 7.40
CA LEU A 89 -4.46 -6.70 7.11
C LEU A 89 -3.94 -6.41 5.69
N LYS A 90 -2.92 -7.13 5.22
CA LYS A 90 -2.40 -6.99 3.86
C LYS A 90 -3.46 -7.16 2.78
N ALA A 91 -4.27 -8.22 2.86
CA ALA A 91 -5.27 -8.51 1.83
C ALA A 91 -6.41 -7.48 1.88
N ALA A 92 -6.87 -7.10 3.08
CA ALA A 92 -7.86 -6.03 3.25
C ALA A 92 -7.34 -4.67 2.75
N LEU A 93 -6.06 -4.34 2.98
CA LEU A 93 -5.44 -3.13 2.46
C LEU A 93 -5.37 -3.13 0.93
N ALA A 94 -5.02 -4.27 0.31
CA ALA A 94 -4.97 -4.37 -1.14
C ALA A 94 -6.35 -4.13 -1.76
N GLU A 95 -7.40 -4.71 -1.18
CA GLU A 95 -8.78 -4.50 -1.60
C GLU A 95 -9.23 -3.04 -1.41
N ALA A 96 -8.96 -2.45 -0.25
CA ALA A 96 -9.33 -1.07 0.05
C ALA A 96 -8.60 -0.05 -0.85
N VAL A 97 -7.31 -0.27 -1.11
CA VAL A 97 -6.53 0.57 -2.03
C VAL A 97 -7.07 0.45 -3.45
N LEU A 98 -7.36 -0.75 -3.93
CA LEU A 98 -7.98 -0.94 -5.24
C LEU A 98 -9.38 -0.34 -5.30
N ALA A 99 -10.16 -0.36 -4.23
CA ALA A 99 -11.47 0.29 -4.19
C ALA A 99 -11.35 1.83 -4.29
N ALA A 100 -10.37 2.41 -3.60
CA ALA A 100 -10.12 3.86 -3.58
C ALA A 100 -9.40 4.40 -4.85
N ASP A 101 -8.70 3.53 -5.58
CA ASP A 101 -7.94 3.91 -6.77
C ASP A 101 -8.86 4.35 -7.94
N PRO A 102 -8.63 5.51 -8.58
CA PRO A 102 -9.43 5.94 -9.74
C PRO A 102 -9.10 5.18 -11.04
N GLY A 103 -8.14 4.24 -11.02
CA GLY A 103 -7.71 3.45 -12.18
C GLY A 103 -6.23 3.57 -12.50
N GLU A 104 -5.38 4.03 -11.58
CA GLU A 104 -3.94 4.14 -11.81
C GLU A 104 -3.22 2.80 -11.64
N ILE A 105 -3.78 1.91 -10.81
CA ILE A 105 -3.16 0.63 -10.48
C ILE A 105 -3.49 -0.36 -11.58
N ALA A 106 -2.44 -0.91 -12.20
CA ALA A 106 -2.53 -1.95 -13.21
C ALA A 106 -2.50 -3.37 -12.60
N ALA A 107 -1.77 -3.57 -11.50
CA ALA A 107 -1.66 -4.86 -10.85
C ALA A 107 -1.27 -4.76 -9.37
N VAL A 108 -1.66 -5.79 -8.61
CA VAL A 108 -1.25 -6.01 -7.22
C VAL A 108 -0.63 -7.38 -7.08
N ASP A 109 0.60 -7.45 -6.61
CA ASP A 109 1.32 -8.69 -6.29
C ASP A 109 1.52 -8.82 -4.79
N LEU A 110 0.80 -9.76 -4.17
CA LEU A 110 0.92 -10.07 -2.74
C LEU A 110 2.08 -11.04 -2.52
N TYR A 111 3.07 -10.67 -1.71
CA TYR A 111 4.30 -11.47 -1.55
C TYR A 111 4.07 -12.88 -1.01
N SER A 112 2.99 -13.11 -0.26
CA SER A 112 2.63 -14.45 0.24
C SER A 112 2.08 -15.39 -0.83
N ARG A 113 1.76 -14.88 -2.03
CA ARG A 113 1.28 -15.68 -3.16
C ARG A 113 2.39 -16.02 -4.15
N ARG A 114 3.62 -15.52 -3.93
CA ARG A 114 4.79 -15.88 -4.74
C ARG A 114 5.20 -17.32 -4.47
N ALA A 115 5.75 -17.99 -5.49
CA ALA A 115 6.25 -19.36 -5.37
C ALA A 115 7.36 -19.48 -4.32
N GLU A 116 8.20 -18.44 -4.20
CA GLU A 116 9.23 -18.31 -3.16
C GLU A 116 8.97 -17.01 -2.36
N PRO A 117 8.14 -17.07 -1.30
CA PRO A 117 7.82 -15.88 -0.52
C PRO A 117 9.06 -15.40 0.27
N PRO A 118 9.27 -14.08 0.42
CA PRO A 118 10.36 -13.56 1.23
C PRO A 118 10.18 -13.94 2.70
N LYS A 119 11.28 -14.03 3.47
CA LYS A 119 11.27 -14.42 4.90
C LYS A 119 10.30 -13.58 5.73
N THR A 120 10.10 -12.31 5.38
CA THR A 120 9.15 -11.39 6.00
C THR A 120 7.88 -11.21 5.15
N GLY A 121 7.26 -12.32 4.70
CA GLY A 121 6.17 -12.46 3.69
C GLY A 121 4.90 -11.60 3.81
N HIS A 122 4.91 -10.57 4.63
CA HIS A 122 3.91 -9.54 4.79
C HIS A 122 4.33 -8.29 3.98
N GLY A 123 3.92 -8.25 2.73
CA GLY A 123 4.09 -7.10 1.85
C GLY A 123 3.39 -7.28 0.51
N MET A 124 3.32 -6.21 -0.25
CA MET A 124 2.77 -6.22 -1.61
C MET A 124 3.49 -5.23 -2.52
N THR A 125 3.49 -5.52 -3.82
CA THR A 125 3.85 -4.56 -4.85
C THR A 125 2.59 -4.11 -5.58
N LEU A 126 2.40 -2.80 -5.69
CA LEU A 126 1.45 -2.18 -6.60
C LEU A 126 2.21 -1.73 -7.84
N VAL A 127 1.72 -2.13 -9.01
CA VAL A 127 2.25 -1.71 -10.30
C VAL A 127 1.23 -0.76 -10.93
N PHE A 128 1.69 0.40 -11.37
CA PHE A 128 0.85 1.43 -11.97
C PHE A 128 0.95 1.37 -13.49
N HIS A 129 -0.04 1.93 -14.20
CA HIS A 129 -0.05 1.95 -15.68
C HIS A 129 1.09 2.78 -16.28
N ASP A 130 1.67 3.72 -15.52
CA ASP A 130 2.89 4.46 -15.89
C ASP A 130 4.19 3.65 -15.68
N ALA A 131 4.08 2.37 -15.30
CA ALA A 131 5.17 1.47 -14.92
C ALA A 131 5.93 1.85 -13.63
N SER A 132 5.53 2.90 -12.93
CA SER A 132 5.98 3.14 -11.56
C SER A 132 5.49 2.01 -10.65
N LYS A 133 6.14 1.85 -9.49
CA LYS A 133 5.79 0.81 -8.53
C LYS A 133 5.84 1.34 -7.11
N ILE A 134 4.94 0.85 -6.28
CA ILE A 134 4.98 1.00 -4.84
C ILE A 134 5.20 -0.37 -4.21
N TYR A 135 6.17 -0.44 -3.30
CA TYR A 135 6.44 -1.60 -2.45
C TYR A 135 5.98 -1.24 -1.04
N LEU A 136 5.00 -1.98 -0.54
CA LEU A 136 4.51 -1.88 0.82
C LEU A 136 5.07 -3.04 1.63
N ASN A 137 5.95 -2.75 2.59
CA ASN A 137 6.65 -3.77 3.37
C ASN A 137 6.30 -3.64 4.85
N HIS A 138 5.93 -4.73 5.51
CA HIS A 138 5.75 -4.74 6.96
C HIS A 138 7.10 -4.58 7.68
N VAL A 139 7.17 -3.73 8.70
CA VAL A 139 8.39 -3.40 9.46
C VAL A 139 8.21 -3.44 10.97
#